data_AF-A0A432JCW7-F1
#
_entry.id   AF-A0A432JCW7-F1
#
_cell.length_a   1.000
_cell.length_b   1.000
_cell.length_c   1.000
_cell.angle_alpha   90.00
_cell.angle_beta   90.00
_cell.angle_gamma   90.00
#
_symmetry.space_group_name_H-M   'P 1'
#
loop_
_entity.id
_entity.type
_entity.pdbx_description
1 polymer ?
#
loop_
_entity_poly.entity_id
_entity_poly.type
_entity_poly.pdbx_seq_one_letter_code
_entity_poly.pdbx_strand_id
1 'polypeptide(L)' 'MDPKGLSRVEELFNQQIETGVHPGAALAVYRHGMPVIDLYGGLADQETGKPVANN' A
#
# COMPACT_ATOMS: atom_id res chain seq x y z
N MET A 1 -15.09 -7.85 -10.41
CA MET A 1 -14.12 -8.04 -9.31
C MET A 1 -14.89 -8.56 -8.13
N ASP A 2 -14.34 -9.54 -7.44
CA ASP A 2 -14.88 -9.92 -6.14
C ASP A 2 -14.40 -8.87 -5.11
N PRO A 3 -15.30 -8.12 -4.47
CA PRO A 3 -14.92 -7.06 -3.53
C PRO A 3 -14.10 -7.59 -2.34
N LYS A 4 -14.23 -8.88 -1.98
CA LYS A 4 -13.42 -9.50 -0.91
C LYS A 4 -11.97 -9.68 -1.34
N GLY A 5 -11.72 -9.85 -2.65
CA GLY A 5 -10.38 -9.92 -3.21
C GLY A 5 -9.60 -8.61 -3.05
N LEU A 6 -10.26 -7.46 -3.23
CA LEU A 6 -9.62 -6.16 -3.04
C LEU A 6 -9.32 -5.88 -1.57
N SER A 7 -10.30 -6.11 -0.69
CA SER A 7 -10.09 -5.93 0.75
C SER A 7 -8.96 -6.81 1.29
N ARG A 8 -8.79 -8.03 0.76
CA ARG A 8 -7.67 -8.90 1.15
C ARG A 8 -6.30 -8.35 0.74
N VAL A 9 -6.22 -7.65 -0.39
CA VAL A 9 -4.98 -6.98 -0.82
C VAL A 9 -4.66 -5.81 0.10
N GLU A 10 -5.66 -5.01 0.45
CA GLU A 10 -5.53 -3.91 1.40
C GLU A 10 -5.09 -4.40 2.79
N GLU A 11 -5.72 -5.44 3.32
CA GLU A 11 -5.35 -6.01 4.62
C GLU A 11 -3.93 -6.59 4.63
N LEU A 12 -3.54 -7.31 3.58
CA LEU A 12 -2.19 -7.86 3.49
C LEU A 12 -1.14 -6.74 3.41
N PHE A 13 -1.41 -5.69 2.62
CA PHE A 13 -0.53 -4.53 2.52
C PHE A 13 -0.32 -3.90 3.89
N ASN A 14 -1.39 -3.61 4.62
CA ASN A 14 -1.31 -3.02 5.96
C ASN A 14 -0.54 -3.94 6.92
N GLN A 15 -0.83 -5.24 6.93
CA GLN A 15 -0.10 -6.20 7.75
C GLN A 15 1.41 -6.22 7.47
N GLN A 16 1.83 -6.12 6.21
CA GLN A 16 3.26 -6.10 5.84
C GLN A 16 3.98 -4.84 6.35
N ILE A 17 3.29 -3.70 6.39
CA ILE A 17 3.81 -2.46 6.97
C ILE A 17 3.87 -2.58 8.50
N GLU A 18 2.78 -3.02 9.14
CA GLU A 18 2.67 -3.12 10.60
C GLU A 18 3.65 -4.15 11.20
N THR A 19 3.88 -5.26 10.51
CA THR A 19 4.85 -6.28 10.92
C THR A 19 6.30 -5.87 10.66
N GLY A 20 6.53 -4.73 10.01
CA GLY A 20 7.86 -4.23 9.68
C GLY A 20 8.57 -5.03 8.58
N VAL A 21 7.86 -5.89 7.85
CA VAL A 21 8.39 -6.59 6.67
C VAL A 21 8.82 -5.59 5.60
N HIS A 22 8.06 -4.51 5.47
CA HIS A 22 8.41 -3.37 4.63
C HIS A 22 8.43 -2.08 5.46
N PRO A 23 9.54 -1.32 5.46
CA PRO A 23 9.62 -0.05 6.18
C PRO A 23 8.67 1.00 5.59
N GLY A 24 8.41 0.93 4.29
CA GLY A 24 7.37 1.67 3.59
C GLY A 24 7.15 1.10 2.19
N ALA A 25 5.95 1.24 1.65
CA ALA A 25 5.58 0.80 0.32
C ALA A 25 4.42 1.63 -0.26
N ALA A 26 4.29 1.56 -1.59
CA ALA A 26 3.12 2.03 -2.31
C ALA A 26 2.62 0.93 -3.26
N LEU A 27 1.31 0.79 -3.39
CA LEU A 27 0.68 -0.22 -4.23
C LEU A 27 -0.48 0.41 -5.01
N ALA A 28 -0.38 0.40 -6.34
CA ALA A 28 -1.45 0.78 -7.22
C ALA A 28 -1.91 -0.43 -8.06
N VAL A 29 -3.21 -0.69 -8.08
CA VAL A 29 -3.81 -1.75 -8.91
C VAL A 29 -4.71 -1.08 -9.95
N TYR A 30 -4.56 -1.51 -11.19
CA TYR A 30 -5.36 -1.01 -12.31
C TYR A 30 -6.13 -2.16 -12.96
N ARG A 31 -7.37 -1.88 -13.35
CA ARG A 31 -8.18 -2.81 -14.13
C ARG A 31 -8.79 -2.06 -15.31
N HIS A 32 -8.54 -2.57 -16.51
CA HIS A 32 -8.95 -1.90 -17.76
C HIS A 32 -8.45 -0.44 -17.84
N GLY A 33 -7.24 -0.18 -17.32
CA GLY A 33 -6.65 1.16 -17.28
C GLY A 33 -7.22 2.09 -16.20
N MET A 34 -8.22 1.66 -15.43
CA MET A 34 -8.78 2.44 -14.33
C MET A 34 -8.14 2.03 -13.00
N PRO A 35 -7.70 2.97 -12.14
CA PRO A 35 -7.21 2.66 -10.81
C PRO A 35 -8.36 2.09 -9.96
N VAL A 36 -8.10 1.00 -9.26
CA VAL A 36 -9.06 0.35 -8.35
C VAL A 36 -8.54 0.24 -6.92
N ILE A 37 -7.23 0.31 -6.72
CA ILE A 37 -6.55 0.41 -5.42
C ILE A 37 -5.40 1.40 -5.61
N ASP A 38 -5.21 2.30 -4.65
CA ASP A 38 -4.05 3.18 -4.53
C ASP A 38 -3.71 3.33 -3.05
N LEU A 39 -2.67 2.62 -2.60
CA LEU A 39 -2.26 2.54 -1.19
C LEU A 39 -0.85 3.06 -0.99
N TYR A 40 -0.63 3.69 0.15
CA TYR A 40 0.66 4.15 0.62
C TYR A 40 0.76 3.81 2.11
N GLY A 41 1.92 3.34 2.55
CA GLY A 41 2.12 2.93 3.93
C GLY A 41 3.58 2.97 4.35
N GLY A 42 3.81 3.22 5.63
CA GLY A 42 5.13 3.28 6.22
C GLY A 42 5.94 4.51 5.81
N LEU A 43 7.26 4.39 5.85
CA LEU A 43 8.24 5.45 5.70
C LEU A 43 8.98 5.32 4.36
N ALA A 44 8.97 6.40 3.58
CA ALA A 44 9.82 6.56 2.41
C ALA A 44 11.29 6.79 2.80
N ASP A 45 11.53 7.35 3.99
CA ASP A 45 12.86 7.59 4.54
C ASP A 45 12.83 7.34 6.04
N GLN A 46 13.63 6.37 6.50
CA GLN A 46 13.66 5.95 7.90
C GLN A 46 14.46 6.90 8.80
N GLU A 47 15.44 7.61 8.26
CA GLU A 47 16.29 8.53 9.03
C GLU A 47 15.54 9.82 9.35
N THR A 48 14.77 10.33 8.39
CA THR A 48 13.98 11.55 8.51
C THR A 48 12.55 11.30 8.94
N GLY A 49 12.10 10.04 8.96
CA GLY A 49 10.72 9.66 9.27
C GLY A 49 9.73 10.11 8.18
N LYS A 50 10.20 10.35 6.96
CA LYS A 50 9.34 10.81 5.86
C LYS A 50 8.36 9.69 5.50
N PRO A 51 7.03 9.92 5.50
CA PRO A 51 6.06 8.90 5.11
C PRO A 51 6.09 8.64 3.60
N VAL A 52 5.67 7.44 3.20
CA VAL A 52 5.32 7.18 1.80
C VAL A 52 3.99 7.88 1.50
N ALA A 53 3.97 8.74 0.48
CA ALA A 53 2.78 9.48 0.07
C ALA A 53 2.79 9.69 -1.45
N ASN A 54 1.59 9.92 -2.01
CA ASN A 54 1.45 10.40 -3.38
C ASN A 54 2.01 11.83 -3.49
N ASN A 55 2.61 12.16 -4.64
CA ASN A 55 3.35 13.40 -4.87
C ASN A 55 2.53 14.45 -5.63
#